data_AF-A0A7Y0PE67-F1
#
_entry.id   AF-A0A7Y0PE67-F1
#
_cell.length_a   1.000
_cell.length_b   1.000
_cell.length_c   1.000
_cell.angle_alpha   90.00
_cell.angle_beta   90.00
_cell.angle_gamma   90.00
#
_symmetry.space_group_name_H-M   'P 1'
#
loop_
_entity.id
_entity.type
_entity.pdbx_description
1 polymer ?
#
loop_
_entity_poly.entity_id
_entity_poly.type
_entity_poly.pdbx_seq_one_letter_code
_entity_poly.pdbx_strand_id
1 'polypeptide(L)' 'MSDREKKIGLFWHALSYLVFNVAFIVYWLIAPPTGFFWPVVPVVAWGIGLAFHVRAVYAPSKSAPREA' A
#
# COMPACT_ATOMS: atom_id res chain seq x y z
N MET A 1 17.27 5.32 -9.68
CA MET A 1 16.09 5.78 -8.92
C MET A 1 16.57 6.38 -7.61
N SER A 2 16.45 7.70 -7.50
CA SER A 2 16.76 8.49 -6.31
C SER A 2 15.85 8.15 -5.14
N ASP A 3 16.31 8.43 -3.92
CA ASP A 3 15.49 8.20 -2.72
C ASP A 3 14.22 9.06 -2.68
N ARG A 4 14.23 10.22 -3.34
CA ARG A 4 13.04 11.07 -3.50
C ARG A 4 11.98 10.38 -4.35
N GLU A 5 12.36 9.76 -5.47
CA GLU A 5 11.43 9.04 -6.35
C GLU A 5 10.79 7.85 -5.63
N LYS A 6 11.57 7.09 -4.85
CA LYS A 6 11.06 5.98 -4.01
C LYS A 6 10.01 6.45 -3.01
N LYS A 7 10.30 7.54 -2.29
CA LYS A 7 9.36 8.12 -1.31
C LYS A 7 8.09 8.67 -1.97
N ILE A 8 8.21 9.30 -3.14
CA ILE A 8 7.05 9.77 -3.92
C ILE A 8 6.19 8.59 -4.37
N GLY A 9 6.80 7.52 -4.88
CA GLY A 9 6.07 6.30 -5.23
C GLY A 9 5.33 5.71 -4.04
N LEU A 10 5.99 5.62 -2.88
CA LEU A 10 5.36 5.14 -1.65
C LEU A 10 4.21 6.06 -1.19
N PHE A 11 4.38 7.38 -1.28
CA PHE A 11 3.33 8.35 -0.94
C PHE A 11 2.08 8.13 -1.79
N TRP A 12 2.24 8.02 -3.12
CA TRP A 12 1.09 7.80 -4.00
C TRP A 12 0.42 6.44 -3.79
N HIS A 13 1.18 5.39 -3.47
CA HIS A 13 0.61 4.09 -3.11
C HIS A 13 -0.16 4.18 -1.78
N ALA A 14 0.40 4.84 -0.75
CA ALA A 14 -0.29 5.01 0.52
C ALA A 14 -1.55 5.87 0.38
N LEU A 15 -1.50 6.93 -0.42
CA LEU A 15 -2.64 7.80 -0.70
C LEU A 15 -3.74 7.06 -1.46
N SER A 16 -3.40 6.32 -2.53
CA SER A 16 -4.38 5.53 -3.27
C SER A 16 -4.99 4.43 -2.40
N TYR A 17 -4.18 3.74 -1.59
CA TYR A 17 -4.65 2.79 -0.61
C TYR A 17 -5.69 3.41 0.32
N LEU A 18 -5.43 4.59 0.88
CA LEU A 18 -6.38 5.26 1.76
C LEU A 18 -7.66 5.66 1.03
N VAL A 19 -7.53 6.36 -0.10
CA VAL A 19 -8.68 6.90 -0.85
C VAL A 19 -9.63 5.80 -1.30
N PHE A 20 -9.11 4.73 -1.92
CA PHE A 20 -9.97 3.67 -2.44
C PHE A 20 -10.57 2.81 -1.32
N ASN A 21 -9.83 2.48 -0.28
CA ASN A 21 -10.39 1.70 0.83
C ASN A 21 -11.48 2.48 1.58
N VAL A 22 -11.28 3.79 1.81
CA VAL A 22 -12.34 4.65 2.37
C VAL A 22 -13.55 4.68 1.44
N ALA A 23 -13.35 4.86 0.13
CA ALA A 23 -14.44 4.86 -0.83
C ALA A 23 -15.23 3.53 -0.83
N PHE A 24 -14.55 2.39 -0.72
CA PHE A 24 -15.20 1.08 -0.63
C PHE A 24 -16.01 0.91 0.66
N ILE A 25 -15.47 1.37 1.79
CA ILE A 25 -16.19 1.34 3.08
C ILE A 25 -17.42 2.23 3.02
N VAL A 26 -17.27 3.46 2.52
CA VAL A 26 -18.40 4.41 2.36
C VAL A 26 -19.45 3.82 1.43
N TYR A 27 -19.05 3.26 0.29
CA TYR A 27 -19.97 2.59 -0.62
C TYR A 27 -20.71 1.46 0.07
N TRP A 28 -20.01 0.60 0.82
CA TRP A 28 -20.64 -0.51 1.54
C TRP A 28 -21.66 -0.03 2.58
N LEU A 29 -21.41 1.11 3.24
CA LEU A 29 -22.33 1.70 4.23
C LEU A 29 -23.62 2.26 3.62
N ILE A 30 -23.57 2.75 2.38
CA ILE A 30 -24.73 3.37 1.70
C ILE A 30 -25.45 2.41 0.74
N ALA A 31 -24.79 1.32 0.35
CA ALA A 31 -25.36 0.31 -0.53
C ALA A 31 -26.35 -0.60 0.21
N PRO A 32 -27.26 -1.27 -0.51
CA PRO A 32 -28.12 -2.30 0.07
C PRO A 32 -27.30 -3.35 0.83
N PRO A 33 -27.77 -3.83 2.00
CA PRO A 33 -27.00 -4.75 2.83
C PRO A 33 -26.67 -6.05 2.08
N THR A 34 -25.38 -6.35 1.95
CA THR A 34 -24.88 -7.58 1.30
C THR A 34 -24.54 -8.70 2.30
N GLY A 35 -24.74 -8.46 3.61
CA GLY A 35 -24.42 -9.38 4.71
C GLY A 35 -22.93 -9.55 5.00
N PHE A 36 -22.09 -9.61 3.96
CA PHE A 36 -20.63 -9.70 4.07
C PHE A 36 -19.95 -8.34 3.86
N PHE A 37 -18.99 -8.01 4.74
CA PHE A 37 -18.16 -6.81 4.64
C PHE A 37 -17.02 -7.02 3.62
N TRP A 38 -17.38 -7.03 2.34
CA TRP A 38 -16.42 -7.22 1.25
C TRP A 38 -15.25 -6.24 1.20
N PRO A 39 -15.32 -4.99 1.71
CA PRO A 39 -14.15 -4.10 1.74
C PRO A 39 -12.96 -4.65 2.53
N VAL A 40 -13.15 -5.65 3.39
CA VAL A 40 -12.03 -6.34 4.07
C VAL A 40 -11.02 -6.94 3.09
N VAL A 41 -11.48 -7.41 1.93
CA VAL A 41 -10.63 -8.07 0.92
C VAL A 41 -9.60 -7.10 0.33
N PRO A 42 -9.98 -5.97 -0.29
CA PRO A 42 -9.01 -5.00 -0.80
C PRO A 42 -8.16 -4.36 0.30
N VAL A 43 -8.72 -4.11 1.50
CA VAL A 43 -7.94 -3.60 2.65
C VAL A 43 -6.77 -4.53 2.97
N VAL A 44 -7.03 -5.82 3.13
CA VAL A 44 -5.98 -6.79 3.48
C VAL A 44 -5.04 -7.04 2.29
N ALA A 45 -5.58 -7.34 1.11
CA ALA A 45 -4.77 -7.70 -0.05
C ALA A 45 -3.85 -6.54 -0.48
N TRP A 46 -4.36 -5.32 -0.59
CA TRP A 46 -3.55 -4.15 -0.94
C TRP A 46 -2.67 -3.70 0.22
N GLY A 47 -3.10 -3.91 1.48
CA GLY A 47 -2.30 -3.59 2.66
C GLY A 47 -1.01 -4.38 2.71
N ILE A 48 -1.05 -5.65 2.31
CA ILE A 48 0.15 -6.50 2.12
C ILE A 48 1.06 -5.89 1.05
N GLY A 49 0.52 -5.47 -0.09
CA GLY A 49 1.27 -4.80 -1.16
C GLY A 49 1.94 -3.50 -0.69
N LEU A 50 1.23 -2.68 0.08
CA LEU A 50 1.77 -1.46 0.69
C LEU A 50 2.91 -1.77 1.66
N ALA A 51 2.78 -2.81 2.50
CA ALA A 51 3.83 -3.24 3.41
C ALA A 51 5.11 -3.67 2.67
N PHE A 52 4.97 -4.40 1.56
CA PHE A 52 6.11 -4.72 0.70
C PHE A 52 6.75 -3.48 0.07
N HIS A 53 5.95 -2.50 -0.36
CA HIS A 53 6.48 -1.24 -0.90
C HIS A 53 7.25 -0.44 0.15
N VAL A 54 6.72 -0.33 1.38
CA VAL A 54 7.43 0.28 2.52
C VAL A 54 8.78 -0.42 2.72
N ARG A 55 8.79 -1.75 2.79
CA ARG A 55 10.02 -2.52 2.92
C ARG A 55 11.00 -2.26 1.77
N ALA A 56 10.53 -2.17 0.53
CA ALA A 56 11.39 -1.87 -0.62
C ALA A 56 12.03 -0.48 -0.56
N VAL A 57 11.35 0.51 0.04
CA VAL A 57 11.89 1.87 0.20
C VAL A 57 12.89 1.97 1.35
N TYR A 58 12.63 1.29 2.47
CA TYR A 58 13.42 1.45 3.70
C TYR A 58 14.41 0.31 3.99
N ALA A 59 14.39 -0.81 3.24
CA ALA A 59 15.35 -1.88 3.43
C ALA A 59 16.78 -1.37 3.13
N PRO A 60 17.76 -1.63 4.00
CA PRO A 60 19.15 -1.30 3.73
C PRO A 60 19.63 -2.03 2.47
N SER A 61 20.17 -1.29 1.51
CA SER A 61 20.96 -1.90 0.43
C SER A 61 22.15 -2.61 1.07
N LYS A 62 22.20 -3.93 1.00
CA LYS A 62 23.45 -4.64 1.27
C LYS A 62 24.39 -4.32 0.11
N SER A 63 25.15 -3.25 0.23
CA SER A 63 26.35 -3.06 -0.59
C SER A 63 27.26 -4.25 -0.35
N ALA A 64 27.39 -5.12 -1.35
CA ALA A 64 28.38 -6.19 -1.34
C ALA A 64 29.77 -5.58 -1.06
N PRO A 65 30.63 -6.24 -0.26
CA PRO A 65 32.01 -5.82 -0.10
C PRO A 65 32.64 -5.65 -1.47
N ARG A 66 33.14 -4.45 -1.76
CA ARG A 66 33.98 -4.23 -2.94
C ARG A 66 35.32 -4.89 -2.60
N GLU A 67 35.50 -6.14 -3.01
CA GLU A 67 36.78 -6.85 -2.87
C GLU A 67 37.86 -6.03 -3.59
N ALA A 68 38.93 -5.78 -2.85
CA ALA A 68 40.06 -4.90 -3.18
C ALA A 68 41.22 -5.69 -3.80
#